data_AF-A0A534KBD5-F1
#
_entry.id   AF-A0A534KBD5-F1
#
_cell.length_a   1.000
_cell.length_b   1.000
_cell.length_c   1.000
_cell.angle_alpha   90.00
_cell.angle_beta   90.00
_cell.angle_gamma   90.00
#
_symmetry.space_group_name_H-M   'P 1'
#
loop_
_entity.id
_entity.type
_entity.pdbx_description
1 polymer ?
#
loop_
_entity_poly.entity_id
_entity_poly.type
_entity_poly.pdbx_seq_one_letter_code
_entity_poly.pdbx_strand_id
1 'polypeptide(L)'
;MNLSSVAVLAGIVVDAWLIAFVGLRGRRPWLQATYAACALSYLVLGAAYVGTNEHVIGSLDATVVLGIMLLADALTAILVLSLIHGETLTRQRSIAFLLLVPVPGLTALAQVAGWTPATAYDGNAVGGFLVVCIGIALAESIYARTTSRLLGTQAFWLILGIVSLIIAGPVYSYEVDVLRGTTLAGANIASPIALACFALVALQADPFPISSRPARGRTGPGRIPSGDAIAFEETRPKYAVHAARGESADGRATLVIGRTPPASTRSGAAHATIPPSRNAAVQALATASEFLGSTRGGLVVLEGLADLAVLSEWAPTLEMVVRLRHVSRSTGSTVVLSTSRLTSSERRSLGDLQLSWWTLPDPAQEIEAILAQSFGGGGPRLLAAFCRSHGLRREDLTTDHMPAFIAFLQEAFAELSGVVAGTAGHGLQTQLEAAAGVLRAFADQGATEVARGKWPSRTSSQTETELLVTAAEYWKGKEMEELFAAADQLSEREPLFEKAKAVFVEQLGDAGESLLRAQLARLGKRPEDLNRADLARIADRASIDLGSLSDVVDIPEEKDRIRKQIESIRQRLELIVEANR
;
A
#
# COMPACT_ATOMS: atom_id res chain seq x y z
N MET A 1 9.23 -41.13 -34.30
CA MET A 1 8.45 -40.42 -33.28
C MET A 1 6.96 -40.65 -33.48
N ASN A 2 6.36 -41.34 -32.50
CA ASN A 2 4.93 -41.56 -32.45
C ASN A 2 4.18 -40.25 -32.15
N LEU A 3 2.96 -40.09 -32.65
CA LEU A 3 2.13 -38.90 -32.42
C LEU A 3 1.90 -38.63 -30.91
N SER A 4 1.79 -39.69 -30.11
CA SER A 4 1.71 -39.61 -28.65
C SER A 4 2.98 -39.04 -28.01
N SER A 5 4.17 -39.48 -28.46
CA SER A 5 5.45 -38.94 -28.02
C SER A 5 5.61 -37.46 -28.39
N VAL A 6 5.15 -37.06 -29.59
CA VAL A 6 5.15 -35.65 -30.04
C VAL A 6 4.28 -34.79 -29.12
N ALA A 7 3.07 -35.27 -28.78
CA ALA A 7 2.14 -34.55 -27.91
C ALA A 7 2.69 -34.37 -26.49
N VAL A 8 3.29 -35.42 -25.91
CA VAL A 8 3.92 -35.34 -24.58
C VAL A 8 5.15 -34.43 -24.61
N LEU A 9 5.96 -34.48 -25.66
CA LEU A 9 7.14 -33.61 -25.82
C LEU A 9 6.73 -32.13 -25.95
N ALA A 10 5.65 -31.83 -26.67
CA ALA A 10 5.07 -30.49 -26.68
C ALA A 10 4.60 -30.05 -25.28
N GLY A 11 3.99 -30.95 -24.50
CA GLY A 11 3.62 -30.70 -23.11
C GLY A 11 4.83 -30.37 -22.21
N ILE A 12 5.92 -31.14 -22.32
CA ILE A 12 7.19 -30.89 -21.61
C ILE A 12 7.73 -29.49 -21.89
N VAL A 13 7.68 -29.04 -23.15
CA VAL A 13 8.12 -27.69 -23.53
C VAL A 13 7.25 -26.62 -22.86
N VAL A 14 5.94 -26.83 -22.80
CA VAL A 14 5.02 -25.92 -22.11
C VAL A 14 5.28 -25.90 -20.61
N ASP A 15 5.49 -27.05 -19.98
CA ASP A 15 5.77 -27.16 -18.55
C ASP A 15 7.08 -26.45 -18.18
N ALA A 16 8.13 -26.64 -18.98
CA ALA A 16 9.41 -25.94 -18.83
C ALA A 16 9.24 -24.41 -18.97
N TRP A 17 8.45 -23.97 -19.96
CA TRP A 17 8.14 -22.56 -20.15
C TRP A 17 7.35 -21.99 -18.97
N LEU A 18 6.38 -22.73 -18.43
CA LEU A 18 5.60 -22.32 -17.26
C LEU A 18 6.45 -22.21 -15.99
N ILE A 19 7.42 -23.12 -15.78
CA ILE A 19 8.39 -23.02 -14.69
C ILE A 19 9.17 -21.69 -14.81
N ALA A 20 9.73 -21.41 -15.99
CA ALA A 20 10.46 -20.17 -16.23
C ALA A 20 9.55 -18.94 -16.03
N PHE A 21 8.32 -19.00 -16.52
CA PHE A 21 7.36 -17.91 -16.42
C PHE A 21 6.99 -17.59 -14.97
N VAL A 22 6.63 -18.59 -14.16
CA VAL A 22 6.30 -18.42 -12.74
C VAL A 22 7.55 -18.02 -11.93
N GLY A 23 8.73 -18.55 -12.27
CA GLY A 23 10.00 -18.16 -11.67
C GLY A 23 10.36 -16.69 -11.90
N LEU A 24 10.07 -16.16 -13.09
CA LEU A 24 10.35 -14.76 -13.44
C LEU A 24 9.29 -13.77 -12.94
N ARG A 25 8.02 -14.19 -12.88
CA ARG A 25 6.89 -13.29 -12.58
C ARG A 25 6.39 -13.37 -11.14
N GLY A 26 6.48 -14.54 -10.51
CA GLY A 26 6.00 -14.73 -9.15
C GLY A 26 6.85 -13.98 -8.13
N ARG A 27 6.25 -13.59 -7.00
CA ARG A 27 6.96 -12.91 -5.91
C ARG A 27 7.03 -13.71 -4.63
N ARG A 28 6.29 -14.83 -4.57
CA ARG A 28 6.21 -15.72 -3.40
C ARG A 28 7.22 -16.86 -3.55
N PRO A 29 8.37 -16.82 -2.86
CA PRO A 29 9.44 -17.79 -3.07
C PRO A 29 9.01 -19.22 -2.69
N TRP A 30 8.22 -19.37 -1.63
CA TRP A 30 7.68 -20.67 -1.25
C TRP A 30 6.78 -21.26 -2.34
N LEU A 31 5.86 -20.45 -2.86
CA LEU A 31 4.90 -20.89 -3.86
C LEU A 31 5.59 -21.22 -5.19
N GLN A 32 6.60 -20.43 -5.57
CA GLN A 32 7.47 -20.71 -6.70
C GLN A 32 8.21 -22.03 -6.53
N ALA A 33 8.78 -22.29 -5.35
CA ALA A 33 9.49 -23.54 -5.08
C ALA A 33 8.56 -24.75 -5.15
N THR A 34 7.37 -24.70 -4.54
CA THR A 34 6.38 -25.79 -4.61
C THR A 34 5.84 -25.98 -6.02
N TYR A 35 5.59 -24.90 -6.76
CA TYR A 35 5.14 -24.96 -8.14
C TYR A 35 6.22 -25.58 -9.04
N ALA A 36 7.46 -25.13 -8.90
CA ALA A 36 8.59 -25.65 -9.65
C ALA A 36 8.83 -27.13 -9.33
N ALA A 37 8.79 -27.55 -8.07
CA ALA A 37 8.93 -28.95 -7.68
C ALA A 37 7.82 -29.83 -8.30
N CYS A 38 6.57 -29.35 -8.25
CA CYS A 38 5.43 -30.04 -8.85
C CYS A 38 5.58 -30.16 -10.38
N ALA A 39 5.88 -29.05 -11.05
CA ALA A 39 6.02 -29.00 -12.51
C ALA A 39 7.23 -29.80 -12.99
N LEU A 40 8.36 -29.77 -12.27
CA LEU A 40 9.53 -30.60 -12.56
C LEU A 40 9.21 -32.09 -12.42
N SER A 41 8.39 -32.48 -11.44
CA SER A 41 7.99 -33.89 -11.28
C SER A 41 7.17 -34.38 -12.48
N TYR A 42 6.22 -33.57 -12.98
CA TYR A 42 5.48 -33.88 -14.20
C TYR A 42 6.35 -33.86 -15.46
N LEU A 43 7.30 -32.92 -15.54
CA LEU A 43 8.26 -32.83 -16.65
C LEU A 43 9.12 -34.10 -16.73
N VAL A 44 9.69 -34.54 -15.59
CA VAL A 44 10.50 -35.76 -15.52
C VAL A 44 9.65 -36.99 -15.87
N LEU A 45 8.40 -37.05 -15.39
CA LEU A 45 7.47 -38.14 -15.72
C LEU A 45 7.21 -38.22 -17.24
N GLY A 46 6.93 -37.07 -17.88
CA GLY A 46 6.75 -36.99 -19.33
C GLY A 46 8.01 -37.34 -20.11
N ALA A 47 9.19 -36.88 -19.65
CA ALA A 47 10.47 -37.16 -20.29
C ALA A 47 10.85 -38.65 -20.18
N ALA A 48 10.62 -39.27 -19.02
CA ALA A 48 10.81 -40.71 -18.82
C ALA A 48 9.94 -41.54 -19.77
N TYR A 49 8.68 -41.12 -19.94
CA TYR A 49 7.76 -41.75 -20.87
C TYR A 49 8.20 -41.62 -22.34
N VAL A 50 8.58 -40.42 -22.81
CA VAL A 50 9.05 -40.23 -24.19
C VAL A 50 10.36 -40.99 -24.44
N GLY A 51 11.29 -40.93 -23.48
CA GLY A 51 12.59 -41.57 -23.58
C GLY A 51 12.52 -43.09 -23.66
N THR A 52 11.59 -43.72 -22.92
CA THR A 52 11.34 -45.16 -22.97
C THR A 52 10.61 -45.58 -24.26
N ASN A 53 9.58 -44.84 -24.68
CA ASN A 53 8.82 -45.17 -25.89
C ASN A 53 9.61 -45.00 -27.20
N GLU A 54 10.46 -43.97 -27.29
CA GLU A 54 11.32 -43.74 -28.45
C GLU A 54 12.65 -44.50 -28.35
N HIS A 55 12.85 -45.34 -27.33
CA HIS A 55 14.06 -46.15 -27.10
C HIS A 55 15.35 -45.29 -27.01
N VAL A 56 15.23 -44.03 -26.60
CA VAL A 56 16.33 -43.06 -26.46
C VAL A 56 17.06 -43.26 -25.13
N ILE A 57 16.31 -43.60 -24.08
CA ILE A 57 16.81 -43.97 -22.76
C ILE A 57 16.59 -45.48 -22.63
N GLY A 58 17.55 -46.21 -22.05
CA GLY A 58 17.35 -47.63 -21.70
C GLY A 58 16.12 -47.82 -20.79
N SER A 59 15.71 -49.07 -20.55
CA SER A 59 14.57 -49.36 -19.67
C SER A 59 14.78 -48.72 -18.29
N LEU A 60 14.06 -47.63 -18.01
CA LEU A 60 14.04 -47.00 -16.69
C LEU A 60 13.34 -47.95 -15.70
N ASP A 61 13.83 -47.99 -14.46
CA ASP A 61 13.18 -48.75 -13.41
C ASP A 61 11.76 -48.20 -13.18
N ALA A 62 10.76 -49.07 -13.40
CA ALA A 62 9.35 -48.75 -13.24
C ALA A 62 9.04 -48.22 -11.82
N THR A 63 9.81 -48.65 -10.82
CA THR A 63 9.70 -48.21 -9.43
C THR A 63 10.04 -46.73 -9.27
N VAL A 64 11.07 -46.26 -10.00
CA VAL A 64 11.50 -44.85 -9.97
C VAL A 64 10.46 -43.96 -10.63
N VAL A 65 9.93 -44.38 -11.79
CA VAL A 65 8.86 -43.65 -12.50
C VAL A 65 7.60 -43.55 -11.65
N LEU A 66 7.22 -44.64 -10.98
CA LEU A 66 6.08 -44.66 -10.06
C LEU A 66 6.30 -43.73 -8.86
N GLY A 67 7.52 -43.68 -8.31
CA GLY A 67 7.85 -42.77 -7.22
C GLY A 67 7.75 -41.29 -7.59
N ILE A 68 8.15 -40.95 -8.82
CA ILE A 68 8.01 -39.59 -9.34
C ILE A 68 6.53 -39.24 -9.54
N MET A 69 5.71 -40.19 -10.00
CA MET A 69 4.26 -40.01 -10.11
C MET A 69 3.62 -39.75 -8.73
N LEU A 70 3.91 -40.59 -7.73
CA LEU A 70 3.41 -40.40 -6.36
C LEU A 70 3.82 -39.05 -5.76
N LEU A 71 5.06 -38.63 -6.03
CA LEU A 71 5.56 -37.33 -5.62
C LEU A 71 4.82 -36.18 -6.31
N ALA A 72 4.56 -36.29 -7.62
CA ALA A 72 3.86 -35.26 -8.40
C ALA A 72 2.44 -35.00 -7.86
N ASP A 73 1.68 -36.06 -7.56
CA ASP A 73 0.31 -35.93 -7.04
C ASP A 73 0.28 -35.42 -5.59
N ALA A 74 1.23 -35.84 -4.75
CA ALA A 74 1.39 -35.28 -3.40
C ALA A 74 1.75 -33.78 -3.44
N LEU A 75 2.67 -33.39 -4.32
CA LEU A 75 3.05 -31.98 -4.52
C LEU A 75 1.90 -31.16 -5.12
N THR A 76 1.08 -31.74 -5.99
CA THR A 76 -0.13 -31.09 -6.53
C THR A 76 -1.10 -30.75 -5.41
N ALA A 77 -1.37 -31.69 -4.51
CA ALA A 77 -2.23 -31.43 -3.35
C ALA A 77 -1.67 -30.31 -2.46
N ILE A 78 -0.38 -30.36 -2.15
CA ILE A 78 0.30 -29.33 -1.33
C ILE A 78 0.27 -27.96 -2.03
N LEU A 79 0.49 -27.91 -3.35
CA LEU A 79 0.47 -26.68 -4.13
C LEU A 79 -0.93 -26.06 -4.14
N VAL A 80 -1.98 -26.85 -4.40
CA VAL A 80 -3.38 -26.39 -4.39
C VAL A 80 -3.76 -25.86 -3.01
N LEU A 81 -3.44 -26.61 -1.95
CA LEU A 81 -3.69 -26.16 -0.59
C LEU A 81 -2.93 -24.86 -0.27
N SER A 82 -1.70 -24.71 -0.78
CA SER A 82 -0.88 -23.50 -0.61
C SER A 82 -1.45 -22.31 -1.37
N LEU A 83 -2.08 -22.52 -2.54
CA LEU A 83 -2.75 -21.48 -3.31
C LEU A 83 -4.02 -20.97 -2.60
N ILE A 84 -4.75 -21.84 -1.89
CA ILE A 84 -5.97 -21.48 -1.14
C ILE A 84 -5.63 -20.82 0.21
N HIS A 85 -4.67 -21.38 0.94
CA HIS A 85 -4.38 -21.00 2.33
C HIS A 85 -3.17 -20.06 2.48
N GLY A 86 -2.36 -19.89 1.43
CA GLY A 86 -1.17 -19.05 1.45
C GLY A 86 -0.15 -19.48 2.51
N GLU A 87 0.51 -18.51 3.15
CA GLU A 87 1.55 -18.75 4.17
C GLU A 87 1.01 -19.36 5.47
N THR A 88 -0.31 -19.40 5.67
CA THR A 88 -0.89 -20.07 6.84
C THR A 88 -0.67 -21.59 6.78
N LEU A 89 -0.43 -22.15 5.59
CA LEU A 89 -0.21 -23.58 5.42
C LEU A 89 1.07 -24.05 6.12
N THR A 90 2.18 -23.33 5.97
CA THR A 90 3.46 -23.70 6.59
C THR A 90 3.48 -23.53 8.11
N ARG A 91 2.61 -22.65 8.65
CA ARG A 91 2.61 -22.29 10.08
C ARG A 91 1.55 -22.98 10.91
N GLN A 92 0.33 -23.10 10.37
CA GLN A 92 -0.84 -23.59 11.10
C GLN A 92 -1.39 -24.90 10.56
N ARG A 93 -1.08 -25.24 9.31
CA ARG A 93 -1.57 -26.46 8.66
C ARG A 93 -0.42 -27.32 8.11
N SER A 94 0.66 -27.42 8.89
CA SER A 94 1.84 -28.23 8.54
C SER A 94 1.52 -29.72 8.37
N ILE A 95 0.37 -30.18 8.88
CA ILE A 95 -0.17 -31.53 8.68
C ILE A 95 -0.31 -31.87 7.18
N ALA A 96 -0.53 -30.89 6.30
CA ALA A 96 -0.58 -31.11 4.86
C ALA A 96 0.71 -31.74 4.29
N PHE A 97 1.87 -31.48 4.92
CA PHE A 97 3.15 -32.09 4.50
C PHE A 97 3.26 -33.58 4.84
N LEU A 98 2.37 -34.12 5.67
CA LEU A 98 2.28 -35.57 5.89
C LEU A 98 1.93 -36.33 4.60
N LEU A 99 1.37 -35.66 3.59
CA LEU A 99 1.15 -36.26 2.27
C LEU A 99 2.46 -36.70 1.58
N LEU A 100 3.62 -36.15 1.97
CA LEU A 100 4.91 -36.58 1.42
C LEU A 100 5.45 -37.85 2.10
N VAL A 101 4.99 -38.18 3.31
CA VAL A 101 5.52 -39.30 4.12
C VAL A 101 5.23 -40.68 3.48
N PRO A 102 4.05 -40.95 2.91
CA PRO A 102 3.77 -42.23 2.26
C PRO A 102 4.58 -42.50 1.00
N VAL A 103 5.09 -41.46 0.31
CA VAL A 103 5.78 -41.59 -0.98
C VAL A 103 6.92 -42.62 -0.94
N PRO A 104 7.96 -42.49 -0.07
CA PRO A 104 9.05 -43.48 -0.02
C PRO A 104 8.61 -44.88 0.43
N GLY A 105 7.57 -44.98 1.27
CA GLY A 105 7.05 -46.26 1.72
C GLY A 105 6.31 -47.01 0.63
N LEU A 106 5.45 -46.29 -0.11
CA LEU A 106 4.69 -46.86 -1.23
C LEU A 106 5.59 -47.21 -2.42
N THR A 107 6.67 -46.46 -2.68
CA THR A 107 7.63 -46.83 -3.72
C THR A 107 8.40 -48.10 -3.38
N ALA A 108 8.87 -48.23 -2.13
CA ALA A 108 9.52 -49.46 -1.68
C ALA A 108 8.56 -50.66 -1.73
N LEU A 109 7.30 -50.48 -1.31
CA LEU A 109 6.27 -51.52 -1.40
C LEU A 109 5.93 -51.89 -2.83
N ALA A 110 5.90 -50.92 -3.75
CA ALA A 110 5.65 -51.18 -5.17
C ALA A 110 6.68 -52.14 -5.78
N GLN A 111 7.94 -52.01 -5.40
CA GLN A 111 9.00 -52.93 -5.84
C GLN A 111 8.74 -54.38 -5.40
N VAL A 112 8.27 -54.56 -4.16
CA VAL A 112 7.97 -55.88 -3.59
C VAL A 112 6.67 -56.46 -4.16
N ALA A 113 5.67 -55.61 -4.38
CA ALA A 113 4.34 -56.00 -4.87
C ALA A 113 4.23 -56.06 -6.40
N GLY A 114 5.27 -55.65 -7.13
CA GLY A 114 5.28 -55.60 -8.60
C GLY A 114 4.36 -54.53 -9.20
N TRP A 115 4.07 -53.46 -8.46
CA TRP A 115 3.25 -52.36 -8.97
C TRP A 115 4.04 -51.48 -9.94
N THR A 116 3.39 -51.07 -11.01
CA THR A 116 4.00 -50.28 -12.08
C THR A 116 3.18 -49.01 -12.33
N PRO A 117 3.71 -48.01 -13.04
CA PRO A 117 2.92 -46.83 -13.42
C PRO A 117 1.63 -47.17 -14.18
N ALA A 118 1.60 -48.27 -14.93
CA ALA A 118 0.41 -48.73 -15.65
C ALA A 118 -0.69 -49.27 -14.71
N THR A 119 -0.31 -49.85 -13.57
CA THR A 119 -1.21 -50.40 -12.54
C THR A 119 -1.39 -49.45 -11.36
N ALA A 120 -0.96 -48.20 -11.49
CA ALA A 120 -0.95 -47.22 -10.40
C ALA A 120 -2.36 -46.82 -9.94
N TYR A 121 -3.34 -46.88 -10.84
CA TYR A 121 -4.74 -46.51 -10.56
C TYR A 121 -5.65 -47.72 -10.27
N ASP A 122 -5.09 -48.92 -10.17
CA ASP A 122 -5.84 -50.10 -9.75
C ASP A 122 -6.30 -49.96 -8.29
N GLY A 123 -7.19 -50.84 -7.83
CA GLY A 123 -7.69 -50.90 -6.45
C GLY A 123 -6.67 -51.33 -5.39
N ASN A 124 -5.42 -50.83 -5.49
CA ASN A 124 -4.30 -51.09 -4.60
C ASN A 124 -3.98 -49.86 -3.73
N ALA A 125 -2.98 -49.97 -2.85
CA ALA A 125 -2.62 -48.89 -1.92
C ALA A 125 -2.08 -47.64 -2.63
N VAL A 126 -1.46 -47.79 -3.81
CA VAL A 126 -0.96 -46.68 -4.64
C VAL A 126 -2.14 -45.89 -5.20
N GLY A 127 -3.12 -46.56 -5.81
CA GLY A 127 -4.33 -45.94 -6.33
C GLY A 127 -5.12 -45.23 -5.22
N GLY A 128 -5.25 -45.86 -4.05
CA GLY A 128 -5.87 -45.24 -2.88
C GLY A 128 -5.17 -43.94 -2.46
N PHE A 129 -3.84 -43.92 -2.42
CA PHE A 129 -3.07 -42.72 -2.09
C PHE A 129 -3.22 -41.60 -3.13
N LEU A 130 -3.19 -41.94 -4.43
CA LEU A 130 -3.40 -40.96 -5.51
C LEU A 130 -4.80 -40.32 -5.43
N VAL A 131 -5.83 -41.12 -5.16
CA VAL A 131 -7.20 -40.65 -4.94
C VAL A 131 -7.28 -39.71 -3.73
N VAL A 132 -6.56 -40.00 -2.64
CA VAL A 132 -6.52 -39.12 -1.46
C VAL A 132 -5.86 -37.78 -1.80
N CYS A 133 -4.72 -37.77 -2.49
CA CYS A 133 -4.02 -36.54 -2.88
C CYS A 133 -4.91 -35.63 -3.74
N ILE A 134 -5.46 -36.18 -4.83
CA ILE A 134 -6.34 -35.44 -5.75
C ILE A 134 -7.66 -35.07 -5.05
N GLY A 135 -8.22 -35.98 -4.26
CA GLY A 135 -9.48 -35.80 -3.54
C GLY A 135 -9.43 -34.67 -2.53
N ILE A 136 -8.36 -34.56 -1.73
CA ILE A 136 -8.16 -33.44 -0.80
C ILE A 136 -8.08 -32.12 -1.56
N ALA A 137 -7.28 -32.07 -2.63
CA ALA A 137 -7.11 -30.88 -3.45
C ALA A 137 -8.45 -30.40 -4.05
N LEU A 138 -9.23 -31.35 -4.59
CA LEU A 138 -10.54 -31.07 -5.19
C LEU A 138 -11.56 -30.64 -4.15
N ALA A 139 -11.65 -31.36 -3.02
CA ALA A 139 -12.58 -31.06 -1.94
C ALA A 139 -12.35 -29.66 -1.37
N GLU A 140 -11.09 -29.30 -1.10
CA GLU A 140 -10.73 -27.97 -0.59
C GLU A 140 -10.99 -26.88 -1.62
N SER A 141 -10.76 -27.15 -2.92
CA SER A 141 -11.09 -26.19 -3.97
C SER A 141 -12.61 -25.97 -4.11
N ILE A 142 -13.41 -27.04 -4.02
CA ILE A 142 -14.89 -26.94 -4.03
C ILE A 142 -15.38 -26.22 -2.77
N TYR A 143 -14.81 -26.54 -1.62
CA TYR A 143 -15.13 -25.86 -0.36
C TYR A 143 -14.81 -24.38 -0.43
N ALA A 144 -13.61 -24.01 -0.91
CA ALA A 144 -13.24 -22.62 -1.12
C ALA A 144 -14.20 -21.91 -2.10
N ARG A 145 -14.58 -22.57 -3.20
CA ARG A 145 -15.53 -21.99 -4.16
C ARG A 145 -16.91 -21.72 -3.56
N THR A 146 -17.40 -22.62 -2.73
CA THR A 146 -18.76 -22.56 -2.17
C THR A 146 -18.85 -21.60 -0.99
N THR A 147 -17.77 -21.46 -0.21
CA THR A 147 -17.77 -20.68 1.04
C THR A 147 -17.12 -19.30 0.90
N SER A 148 -16.20 -19.11 -0.04
CA SER A 148 -15.42 -17.88 -0.21
C SER A 148 -15.79 -17.16 -1.50
N ARG A 149 -16.27 -15.92 -1.37
CA ARG A 149 -16.45 -15.03 -2.52
C ARG A 149 -15.12 -14.44 -2.98
N LEU A 150 -14.18 -14.27 -2.05
CA LEU A 150 -12.84 -13.78 -2.33
C LEU A 150 -12.03 -14.75 -3.20
N LEU A 151 -12.11 -16.06 -2.92
CA LEU A 151 -11.35 -17.09 -3.62
C LEU A 151 -12.15 -17.77 -4.74
N GLY A 152 -13.42 -17.42 -4.95
CA GLY A 152 -14.32 -18.13 -5.87
C GLY A 152 -13.77 -18.29 -7.29
N THR A 153 -13.24 -17.21 -7.88
CA THR A 153 -12.62 -17.23 -9.22
C THR A 153 -11.35 -18.09 -9.25
N GLN A 154 -10.53 -18.01 -8.19
CA GLN A 154 -9.30 -18.79 -8.09
C GLN A 154 -9.61 -20.29 -7.95
N ALA A 155 -10.57 -20.62 -7.09
CA ALA A 155 -11.07 -21.96 -6.89
C ALA A 155 -11.65 -22.59 -8.17
N PHE A 156 -12.30 -21.81 -9.04
CA PHE A 156 -12.72 -22.30 -10.36
C PHE A 156 -11.54 -22.82 -11.19
N TRP A 157 -10.46 -22.05 -11.29
CA TRP A 157 -9.27 -22.46 -12.04
C TRP A 157 -8.56 -23.66 -11.40
N LEU A 158 -8.51 -23.72 -10.06
CA LEU A 158 -7.98 -24.89 -9.34
C LEU A 158 -8.79 -26.16 -9.65
N ILE A 159 -10.13 -26.08 -9.58
CA ILE A 159 -11.01 -27.22 -9.92
C ILE A 159 -10.79 -27.65 -11.37
N LEU A 160 -10.73 -26.70 -12.31
CA LEU A 160 -10.51 -27.00 -13.72
C LEU A 160 -9.18 -27.75 -13.94
N GLY A 161 -8.10 -27.29 -13.30
CA GLY A 161 -6.80 -27.94 -13.38
C GLY A 161 -6.82 -29.37 -12.80
N ILE A 162 -7.42 -29.54 -11.62
CA ILE A 162 -7.52 -30.86 -10.96
C ILE A 162 -8.38 -31.83 -11.76
N VAL A 163 -9.54 -31.39 -12.26
CA VAL A 163 -10.42 -32.20 -13.12
C VAL A 163 -9.70 -32.60 -14.41
N SER A 164 -8.88 -31.72 -14.98
CA SER A 164 -8.07 -32.07 -16.16
C SER A 164 -7.08 -33.21 -15.86
N LEU A 165 -6.43 -33.19 -14.69
CA LEU A 165 -5.56 -34.28 -14.25
C LEU A 165 -6.33 -35.59 -14.01
N ILE A 166 -7.55 -35.53 -13.48
CA ILE A 166 -8.41 -36.70 -13.29
C ILE A 166 -8.78 -37.32 -14.65
N ILE A 167 -9.18 -36.48 -15.62
CA ILE A 167 -9.59 -36.97 -16.94
C ILE A 167 -8.39 -37.60 -17.67
N ALA A 168 -7.24 -36.92 -17.71
CA ALA A 168 -6.08 -37.41 -18.46
C ALA A 168 -5.19 -38.41 -17.72
N GLY A 169 -5.38 -38.58 -16.41
CA GLY A 169 -4.71 -39.59 -15.60
C GLY A 169 -5.59 -40.84 -15.45
N PRO A 170 -6.34 -40.98 -14.34
CA PRO A 170 -7.09 -42.19 -14.03
C PRO A 170 -8.14 -42.56 -15.08
N VAL A 171 -8.95 -41.61 -15.57
CA VAL A 171 -10.04 -41.92 -16.52
C VAL A 171 -9.47 -42.38 -17.87
N TYR A 172 -8.50 -41.64 -18.40
CA TYR A 172 -7.85 -42.02 -19.65
C TYR A 172 -7.09 -43.34 -19.53
N SER A 173 -6.41 -43.61 -18.41
CA SER A 173 -5.71 -44.89 -18.20
C SER A 173 -6.65 -46.09 -18.26
N TYR A 174 -7.87 -45.95 -17.73
CA TYR A 174 -8.90 -46.99 -17.80
C TYR A 174 -9.44 -47.19 -19.23
N GLU A 175 -9.73 -46.10 -19.96
CA GLU A 175 -10.19 -46.19 -21.35
C GLU A 175 -9.16 -46.86 -22.27
N VAL A 176 -7.89 -46.54 -22.05
CA VAL A 176 -6.74 -47.05 -22.80
C VAL A 176 -6.53 -48.56 -22.55
N ASP A 177 -6.70 -49.01 -21.30
CA ASP A 177 -6.63 -50.43 -20.94
C ASP A 177 -7.76 -51.25 -21.60
N VAL A 178 -9.00 -50.73 -21.55
CA VAL A 178 -10.18 -51.33 -22.22
C VAL A 178 -10.00 -51.41 -23.73
N LEU A 179 -9.38 -50.40 -24.35
CA LEU A 179 -9.11 -50.34 -25.79
C LEU A 179 -7.84 -51.09 -26.22
N ARG A 180 -7.14 -51.77 -25.30
CA ARG A 180 -5.85 -52.46 -25.51
C ARG A 180 -4.74 -51.58 -26.12
N GLY A 181 -4.86 -50.26 -25.98
CA GLY A 181 -3.95 -49.29 -26.55
C GLY A 181 -2.84 -48.90 -25.59
N THR A 182 -1.99 -49.82 -25.14
CA THR A 182 -1.05 -49.64 -24.00
C THR A 182 -0.07 -48.45 -24.04
N THR A 183 -0.04 -47.65 -25.11
CA THR A 183 1.07 -46.74 -25.37
C THR A 183 1.14 -45.56 -24.42
N LEU A 184 0.02 -45.04 -23.87
CA LEU A 184 -0.06 -43.77 -23.11
C LEU A 184 -0.32 -43.89 -21.59
N ALA A 185 -0.43 -45.10 -21.04
CA ALA A 185 -0.74 -45.28 -19.62
C ALA A 185 0.37 -44.66 -18.73
N GLY A 186 -0.02 -43.76 -17.82
CA GLY A 186 0.90 -43.08 -16.89
C GLY A 186 1.55 -41.79 -17.42
N ALA A 187 1.42 -41.46 -18.71
CA ALA A 187 1.77 -40.13 -19.22
C ALA A 187 0.62 -39.18 -18.93
N ASN A 188 0.73 -38.35 -17.89
CA ASN A 188 -0.34 -37.43 -17.51
C ASN A 188 -0.44 -36.26 -18.51
N ILE A 189 -1.05 -36.49 -19.69
CA ILE A 189 -1.02 -35.59 -20.87
C ILE A 189 -1.60 -34.20 -20.56
N ALA A 190 -2.48 -34.09 -19.55
CA ALA A 190 -3.05 -32.81 -19.14
C ALA A 190 -2.24 -32.03 -18.10
N SER A 191 -1.02 -32.47 -17.73
CA SER A 191 -0.14 -31.70 -16.84
C SER A 191 0.01 -30.23 -17.27
N PRO A 192 0.14 -29.89 -18.57
CA PRO A 192 0.33 -28.49 -18.96
C PRO A 192 -0.91 -27.63 -18.72
N ILE A 193 -2.11 -28.22 -18.88
CA ILE A 193 -3.38 -27.53 -18.64
C ILE A 193 -3.53 -27.25 -17.13
N ALA A 194 -3.25 -28.25 -16.30
CA ALA A 194 -3.34 -28.13 -14.86
C ALA A 194 -2.33 -27.12 -14.31
N LEU A 195 -1.07 -27.22 -14.74
CA LEU A 195 0.00 -26.30 -14.36
C LEU A 195 -0.30 -24.87 -14.83
N ALA A 196 -0.83 -24.67 -16.04
CA ALA A 196 -1.27 -23.36 -16.49
C ALA A 196 -2.37 -22.78 -15.61
N CYS A 197 -3.37 -23.59 -15.21
CA CYS A 197 -4.42 -23.14 -14.29
C CYS A 197 -3.85 -22.75 -12.91
N PHE A 198 -2.91 -23.54 -12.36
CA PHE A 198 -2.26 -23.24 -11.09
C PHE A 198 -1.37 -21.99 -11.17
N ALA A 199 -0.66 -21.80 -12.28
CA ALA A 199 0.13 -20.59 -12.55
C ALA A 199 -0.75 -19.34 -12.65
N LEU A 200 -1.91 -19.43 -13.31
CA LEU A 200 -2.87 -18.34 -13.38
C LEU A 200 -3.34 -17.91 -11.98
N VAL A 201 -3.68 -18.86 -11.11
CA VAL A 201 -4.08 -18.56 -9.73
C VAL A 201 -2.94 -17.93 -8.94
N ALA A 202 -1.72 -18.48 -9.07
CA ALA A 202 -0.53 -17.95 -8.42
C ALA A 202 -0.28 -16.47 -8.78
N LEU A 203 -0.46 -16.11 -10.06
CA LEU A 203 -0.26 -14.75 -10.55
C LEU A 203 -1.41 -13.81 -10.20
N GLN A 204 -2.65 -14.31 -10.16
CA GLN A 204 -3.79 -13.52 -9.72
C GLN A 204 -3.68 -13.14 -8.23
N ALA A 205 -3.09 -14.02 -7.41
CA ALA A 205 -2.83 -13.80 -5.99
C ALA A 205 -1.46 -13.16 -5.68
N ASP A 206 -0.71 -12.74 -6.70
CA ASP A 206 0.65 -12.22 -6.51
C ASP A 206 0.62 -10.89 -5.73
N PRO A 207 1.44 -10.74 -4.67
CA PRO A 207 1.42 -9.56 -3.82
C PRO A 207 1.87 -8.30 -4.57
N PHE A 208 1.30 -7.16 -4.18
CA PHE A 208 1.72 -5.83 -4.62
C PHE A 208 3.22 -5.57 -4.39
N PRO A 209 3.86 -4.77 -5.26
CA PRO A 209 5.26 -4.42 -5.09
C PRO A 209 5.40 -3.49 -3.88
N ILE A 210 6.36 -3.79 -3.00
CA ILE A 210 6.61 -3.00 -1.79
C ILE A 210 7.87 -2.16 -2.02
N SER A 211 7.76 -0.84 -1.89
CA SER A 211 8.83 0.12 -2.25
C SER A 211 10.02 0.14 -1.27
N SER A 212 9.86 -0.35 -0.04
CA SER A 212 10.93 -0.57 0.93
C SER A 212 10.45 -1.55 2.00
N ARG A 213 11.17 -2.66 2.22
CA ARG A 213 10.85 -3.60 3.30
C ARG A 213 11.63 -3.19 4.55
N PRO A 214 10.98 -3.06 5.74
CA PRO A 214 11.70 -2.83 6.98
C PRO A 214 12.64 -4.01 7.28
N ALA A 215 13.75 -3.73 7.96
CA ALA A 215 14.70 -4.76 8.36
C ALA A 215 14.01 -5.86 9.19
N ARG A 216 14.33 -7.13 8.92
CA ARG A 216 13.83 -8.27 9.70
C ARG A 216 14.31 -8.13 11.14
N GLY A 217 13.39 -8.07 12.10
CA GLY A 217 13.74 -7.91 13.50
C GLY A 217 12.52 -7.87 14.42
N ARG A 218 12.79 -7.95 15.72
CA ARG A 218 11.77 -7.83 16.76
C ARG A 218 11.34 -6.37 16.83
N THR A 219 10.07 -6.10 16.53
CA THR A 219 9.52 -4.74 16.55
C THR A 219 9.43 -4.21 17.98
N GLY A 220 9.75 -2.94 18.20
CA GLY A 220 9.53 -2.27 19.48
C GLY A 220 8.04 -2.17 19.84
N PRO A 221 7.70 -1.89 21.11
CA PRO A 221 6.33 -1.60 21.50
C PRO A 221 5.86 -0.31 20.80
N GLY A 222 4.81 -0.43 19.99
CA GLY A 222 4.15 0.70 19.34
C GLY A 222 3.16 1.43 20.25
N ARG A 223 2.70 2.61 19.84
CA ARG A 223 1.63 3.39 20.48
C ARG A 223 0.26 2.75 20.29
N ILE A 224 0.06 2.05 19.17
CA ILE A 224 -1.15 1.27 18.88
C ILE A 224 -1.03 -0.14 19.48
N PRO A 225 -2.04 -0.62 20.24
CA PRO A 225 -2.03 -1.95 20.84
C PRO A 225 -1.87 -3.06 19.80
N SER A 226 -1.11 -4.08 20.17
CA SER A 226 -0.84 -5.26 19.34
C SER A 226 -2.00 -6.26 19.39
N GLY A 227 -2.20 -7.02 18.30
CA GLY A 227 -3.00 -8.25 18.32
C GLY A 227 -4.48 -8.14 17.93
N ASP A 228 -4.93 -7.04 17.34
CA ASP A 228 -6.31 -6.96 16.82
C ASP A 228 -6.41 -6.16 15.51
N ALA A 229 -7.57 -6.24 14.88
CA ALA A 229 -7.94 -5.37 13.77
C ALA A 229 -8.81 -4.20 14.28
N ILE A 230 -8.41 -2.97 13.93
CA ILE A 230 -9.01 -1.73 14.42
C ILE A 230 -9.56 -0.95 13.23
N ALA A 231 -10.82 -0.54 13.31
CA ALA A 231 -11.46 0.31 12.32
C ALA A 231 -11.33 1.78 12.75
N PHE A 232 -10.69 2.59 11.93
CA PHE A 232 -10.61 4.04 12.10
C PHE A 232 -11.79 4.65 11.34
N GLU A 233 -12.77 5.15 12.08
CA GLU A 233 -13.87 5.91 11.51
C GLU A 233 -13.43 7.34 11.27
N GLU A 234 -12.99 7.59 10.04
CA GLU A 234 -12.51 8.89 9.55
C GLU A 234 -13.07 9.15 8.14
N THR A 235 -13.24 10.43 7.77
CA THR A 235 -13.77 10.83 6.46
C THR A 235 -12.74 10.70 5.35
N ARG A 236 -11.48 10.96 5.68
CA ARG A 236 -10.27 10.80 4.86
C ARG A 236 -9.20 10.11 5.69
N PRO A 237 -8.24 9.39 5.08
CA PRO A 237 -7.30 8.56 5.80
C PRO A 237 -6.15 9.35 6.45
N LYS A 238 -6.48 10.35 7.28
CA LYS A 238 -5.52 11.30 7.86
C LYS A 238 -4.82 10.68 9.06
N TYR A 239 -5.58 10.10 9.98
CA TYR A 239 -5.03 9.50 11.20
C TYR A 239 -4.42 8.14 10.94
N ALA A 240 -4.99 7.35 10.03
CA ALA A 240 -4.43 6.06 9.65
C ALA A 240 -3.00 6.22 9.08
N VAL A 241 -2.79 7.20 8.19
CA VAL A 241 -1.48 7.48 7.60
C VAL A 241 -0.53 8.12 8.63
N HIS A 242 -1.00 9.07 9.43
CA HIS A 242 -0.18 9.69 10.47
C HIS A 242 0.29 8.64 11.51
N ALA A 243 -0.60 7.76 11.96
CA ALA A 243 -0.26 6.67 12.87
C ALA A 243 0.76 5.71 12.26
N ALA A 244 0.62 5.37 10.97
CA ALA A 244 1.61 4.53 10.27
C ALA A 244 3.01 5.16 10.25
N ARG A 245 3.08 6.49 10.03
CA ARG A 245 4.36 7.22 10.05
C ARG A 245 4.96 7.25 11.44
N GLY A 246 4.16 7.55 12.47
CA GLY A 246 4.62 7.56 13.86
C GLY A 246 5.16 6.21 14.31
N GLU A 247 4.42 5.13 14.04
CA GLU A 247 4.84 3.76 14.39
C GLU A 247 6.11 3.33 13.64
N SER A 248 6.24 3.73 12.37
CA SER A 248 7.46 3.49 11.62
C SER A 248 8.65 4.29 12.15
N ALA A 249 8.44 5.53 12.58
CA ALA A 249 9.48 6.37 13.18
C ALA A 249 9.94 5.80 14.53
N ASP A 250 9.01 5.23 15.30
CA ASP A 250 9.27 4.52 16.56
C ASP A 250 9.93 3.12 16.32
N GLY A 251 10.22 2.75 15.07
CA GLY A 251 10.96 1.53 14.71
C GLY A 251 10.08 0.27 14.57
N ARG A 252 8.75 0.40 14.57
CA ARG A 252 7.85 -0.72 14.29
C ARG A 252 7.75 -0.96 12.79
N ALA A 253 7.90 -2.22 12.37
CA ALA A 253 7.70 -2.61 10.99
C ALA A 253 6.26 -2.29 10.55
N THR A 254 6.12 -1.32 9.66
CA THR A 254 4.81 -0.79 9.24
C THR A 254 4.66 -0.85 7.73
N LEU A 255 3.51 -1.31 7.25
CA LEU A 255 3.12 -1.35 5.84
C LEU A 255 1.82 -0.56 5.63
N VAL A 256 1.84 0.38 4.70
CA VAL A 256 0.66 1.11 4.23
C VAL A 256 0.26 0.58 2.86
N ILE A 257 -1.01 0.17 2.71
CA ILE A 257 -1.60 -0.23 1.43
C ILE A 257 -2.62 0.83 1.03
N GLY A 258 -2.35 1.53 -0.06
CA GLY A 258 -3.16 2.66 -0.53
C GLY A 258 -3.04 2.89 -2.04
N ARG A 259 -3.83 3.80 -2.60
CA ARG A 259 -3.76 4.14 -4.03
C ARG A 259 -2.65 5.13 -4.37
N THR A 260 -2.35 6.04 -3.45
CA THR A 260 -1.44 7.14 -3.74
C THR A 260 -0.02 6.73 -3.34
N PRO A 261 0.93 6.63 -4.28
CA PRO A 261 2.31 6.37 -3.92
C PRO A 261 2.82 7.52 -3.04
N PRO A 262 3.61 7.23 -1.99
CA PRO A 262 4.14 8.27 -1.12
C PRO A 262 5.07 9.17 -1.92
N ALA A 263 5.06 10.47 -1.61
CA ALA A 263 6.14 11.35 -2.01
C ALA A 263 7.46 10.75 -1.49
N SER A 264 8.37 10.45 -2.40
CA SER A 264 9.53 9.58 -2.20
C SER A 264 10.33 9.95 -0.94
N THR A 265 10.20 9.15 0.13
CA THR A 265 11.06 9.22 1.30
C THR A 265 11.66 7.83 1.53
N ARG A 266 12.99 7.73 1.48
CA ARG A 266 13.75 6.47 1.64
C ARG A 266 13.74 5.93 3.08
N SER A 267 13.17 6.67 4.02
CA SER A 267 13.16 6.43 5.46
C SER A 267 11.73 6.62 5.96
N GLY A 268 10.94 5.54 5.95
CA GLY A 268 9.54 5.59 6.36
C GLY A 268 8.87 4.22 6.26
N ALA A 269 7.57 4.19 6.55
CA ALA A 269 6.76 2.98 6.46
C ALA A 269 6.85 2.38 5.05
N ALA A 270 6.87 1.05 4.97
CA ALA A 270 6.74 0.35 3.71
C ALA A 270 5.42 0.76 3.04
N HIS A 271 5.43 0.93 1.72
CA HIS A 271 4.22 1.23 0.99
C HIS A 271 4.00 0.25 -0.15
N ALA A 272 2.74 -0.16 -0.32
CA ALA A 272 2.26 -0.93 -1.45
C ALA A 272 1.10 -0.19 -2.12
N THR A 273 1.26 0.10 -3.41
CA THR A 273 0.24 0.80 -4.19
C THR A 273 -0.77 -0.19 -4.73
N ILE A 274 -2.07 0.13 -4.63
CA ILE A 274 -3.18 -0.67 -5.16
C ILE A 274 -3.31 -0.40 -6.68
N PRO A 275 -2.94 -1.34 -7.56
CA PRO A 275 -3.20 -1.24 -8.99
C PRO A 275 -4.68 -1.51 -9.30
N PRO A 276 -5.21 -0.99 -10.43
CA PRO A 276 -6.56 -1.33 -10.88
C PRO A 276 -6.62 -2.80 -11.29
N SER A 277 -7.25 -3.64 -10.45
CA SER A 277 -7.37 -5.08 -10.66
C SER A 277 -8.63 -5.62 -10.02
N ARG A 278 -9.35 -6.52 -10.70
CA ARG A 278 -10.50 -7.23 -10.11
C ARG A 278 -10.11 -8.09 -8.91
N ASN A 279 -8.84 -8.50 -8.83
CA ASN A 279 -8.29 -9.32 -7.74
C ASN A 279 -7.62 -8.47 -6.64
N ALA A 280 -7.81 -7.15 -6.63
CA ALA A 280 -7.14 -6.25 -5.69
C ALA A 280 -7.35 -6.66 -4.21
N ALA A 281 -8.53 -7.12 -3.81
CA ALA A 281 -8.76 -7.61 -2.45
C ALA A 281 -7.92 -8.86 -2.11
N VAL A 282 -7.78 -9.80 -3.05
CA VAL A 282 -6.95 -11.00 -2.84
C VAL A 282 -5.48 -10.63 -2.78
N GLN A 283 -5.03 -9.72 -3.65
CA GLN A 283 -3.65 -9.22 -3.68
C GLN A 283 -3.33 -8.42 -2.42
N ALA A 284 -4.27 -7.63 -1.90
CA ALA A 284 -4.13 -6.92 -0.63
C ALA A 284 -4.00 -7.90 0.56
N LEU A 285 -4.84 -8.93 0.63
CA LEU A 285 -4.69 -10.02 1.61
C LEU A 285 -3.32 -10.69 1.49
N ALA A 286 -2.89 -10.98 0.26
CA ALA A 286 -1.61 -11.62 -0.03
C ALA A 286 -0.41 -10.78 0.43
N THR A 287 -0.40 -9.49 0.11
CA THR A 287 0.64 -8.53 0.52
C THR A 287 0.69 -8.37 2.04
N ALA A 288 -0.46 -8.14 2.67
CA ALA A 288 -0.53 -7.93 4.11
C ALA A 288 -0.18 -9.19 4.90
N SER A 289 -0.66 -10.36 4.49
CA SER A 289 -0.35 -11.63 5.17
C SER A 289 1.13 -12.01 5.10
N GLU A 290 1.78 -11.82 3.95
CA GLU A 290 3.22 -12.06 3.80
C GLU A 290 4.05 -11.07 4.63
N PHE A 291 3.65 -9.80 4.65
CA PHE A 291 4.29 -8.79 5.47
C PHE A 291 4.20 -9.15 6.97
N LEU A 292 2.99 -9.41 7.46
CA LEU A 292 2.75 -9.80 8.87
C LEU A 292 3.38 -11.14 9.21
N GLY A 293 3.45 -12.05 8.23
CA GLY A 293 4.16 -13.31 8.33
C GLY A 293 5.63 -13.08 8.63
N SER A 294 6.29 -12.23 7.84
CA SER A 294 7.72 -11.93 8.01
C SER A 294 8.05 -11.02 9.20
N THR A 295 7.07 -10.25 9.72
CA THR A 295 7.26 -9.26 10.80
C THR A 295 6.27 -9.47 11.94
N ARG A 296 6.63 -10.33 12.90
CA ARG A 296 5.83 -10.55 14.13
C ARG A 296 5.69 -9.22 14.88
N GLY A 297 4.47 -8.85 15.27
CA GLY A 297 4.20 -7.58 15.95
C GLY A 297 4.12 -6.36 15.02
N GLY A 298 4.27 -6.53 13.71
CA GLY A 298 4.17 -5.45 12.73
C GLY A 298 2.79 -4.78 12.67
N LEU A 299 2.71 -3.67 11.93
CA LEU A 299 1.50 -2.90 11.68
C LEU A 299 1.20 -2.89 10.18
N VAL A 300 -0.05 -3.18 9.80
CA VAL A 300 -0.55 -2.94 8.45
C VAL A 300 -1.67 -1.90 8.51
N VAL A 301 -1.61 -0.90 7.65
CA VAL A 301 -2.64 0.13 7.51
C VAL A 301 -3.25 0.02 6.11
N LEU A 302 -4.54 -0.26 6.04
CA LEU A 302 -5.32 -0.22 4.80
C LEU A 302 -5.97 1.16 4.68
N GLU A 303 -5.37 2.01 3.85
CA GLU A 303 -5.86 3.36 3.54
C GLU A 303 -7.13 3.29 2.67
N GLY A 304 -7.09 2.45 1.63
CA GLY A 304 -8.07 2.43 0.55
C GLY A 304 -9.07 1.27 0.64
N LEU A 305 -9.74 1.05 1.77
CA LEU A 305 -10.71 -0.04 1.87
C LEU A 305 -11.89 0.15 0.89
N ALA A 306 -12.35 1.39 0.72
CA ALA A 306 -13.34 1.74 -0.30
C ALA A 306 -12.82 1.49 -1.73
N ASP A 307 -11.53 1.64 -1.97
CA ASP A 307 -10.93 1.42 -3.29
C ASP A 307 -10.89 -0.06 -3.64
N LEU A 308 -10.59 -0.90 -2.65
CA LEU A 308 -10.70 -2.35 -2.79
C LEU A 308 -12.15 -2.78 -3.04
N ALA A 309 -13.12 -2.16 -2.35
CA ALA A 309 -14.54 -2.42 -2.57
C ALA A 309 -15.00 -2.04 -3.98
N VAL A 310 -14.50 -0.95 -4.54
CA VAL A 310 -14.81 -0.54 -5.92
C VAL A 310 -14.19 -1.49 -6.95
N LEU A 311 -12.96 -1.97 -6.70
CA LEU A 311 -12.22 -2.80 -7.66
C LEU A 311 -12.61 -4.29 -7.62
N SER A 312 -12.86 -4.82 -6.43
CA SER A 312 -13.10 -6.26 -6.16
C SER A 312 -14.49 -6.55 -5.60
N GLU A 313 -15.39 -5.58 -5.57
CA GLU A 313 -16.70 -5.65 -4.92
C GLU A 313 -16.63 -5.69 -3.38
N TRP A 314 -17.76 -5.38 -2.74
CA TRP A 314 -17.83 -5.30 -1.27
C TRP A 314 -17.66 -6.66 -0.57
N ALA A 315 -18.30 -7.71 -1.08
CA ALA A 315 -18.32 -9.00 -0.38
C ALA A 315 -16.93 -9.67 -0.30
N PRO A 316 -16.10 -9.69 -1.38
CA PRO A 316 -14.70 -10.12 -1.29
C PRO A 316 -13.86 -9.25 -0.35
N THR A 317 -14.10 -7.93 -0.34
CA THR A 317 -13.39 -6.97 0.53
C THR A 317 -13.70 -7.22 2.00
N LEU A 318 -14.96 -7.49 2.34
CA LEU A 318 -15.37 -7.85 3.70
C LEU A 318 -14.72 -9.16 4.15
N GLU A 319 -14.68 -10.17 3.29
CA GLU A 319 -14.04 -11.45 3.60
C GLU A 319 -12.52 -11.29 3.79
N MET A 320 -11.87 -10.44 2.99
CA MET A 320 -10.46 -10.06 3.16
C MET A 320 -10.21 -9.46 4.55
N VAL A 321 -11.07 -8.55 5.02
CA VAL A 321 -10.98 -7.98 6.39
C VAL A 321 -11.07 -9.07 7.46
N VAL A 322 -12.03 -9.98 7.34
CA VAL A 322 -12.20 -11.09 8.29
C VAL A 322 -10.94 -11.95 8.34
N ARG A 323 -10.38 -12.31 7.18
CA ARG A 323 -9.15 -13.11 7.11
C ARG A 323 -7.94 -12.36 7.69
N LEU A 324 -7.80 -11.06 7.43
CA LEU A 324 -6.72 -10.25 8.00
C LEU A 324 -6.80 -10.13 9.53
N ARG A 325 -8.01 -10.07 10.11
CA ARG A 325 -8.20 -10.11 11.57
C ARG A 325 -7.70 -11.43 12.19
N HIS A 326 -7.93 -12.56 11.51
CA HIS A 326 -7.40 -13.84 11.99
C HIS A 326 -5.88 -13.87 11.88
N VAL A 327 -5.32 -13.36 10.78
CA VAL A 327 -3.87 -13.26 10.59
C VAL A 327 -3.25 -12.39 11.68
N SER A 328 -3.80 -11.20 11.94
CA SER A 328 -3.27 -10.24 12.93
C SER A 328 -3.20 -10.85 14.34
N ARG A 329 -4.27 -11.54 14.76
CA ARG A 329 -4.31 -12.28 16.04
C ARG A 329 -3.27 -13.38 16.10
N SER A 330 -3.10 -14.14 15.02
CA SER A 330 -2.14 -15.25 14.98
C SER A 330 -0.67 -14.82 15.00
N THR A 331 -0.36 -13.63 14.46
CA THR A 331 1.01 -13.11 14.40
C THR A 331 1.33 -12.13 15.52
N GLY A 332 0.35 -11.78 16.37
CA GLY A 332 0.44 -10.72 17.37
C GLY A 332 0.59 -9.32 16.73
N SER A 333 0.21 -9.18 15.47
CA SER A 333 0.34 -7.95 14.70
C SER A 333 -0.94 -7.12 14.77
N THR A 334 -0.90 -5.88 14.31
CA THR A 334 -2.08 -5.00 14.26
C THR A 334 -2.45 -4.68 12.81
N VAL A 335 -3.75 -4.65 12.52
CA VAL A 335 -4.28 -4.18 11.24
C VAL A 335 -5.18 -2.98 11.51
N VAL A 336 -4.89 -1.84 10.89
CA VAL A 336 -5.73 -0.65 10.93
C VAL A 336 -6.46 -0.53 9.59
N LEU A 337 -7.77 -0.35 9.66
CA LEU A 337 -8.67 -0.24 8.52
C LEU A 337 -9.26 1.16 8.51
N SER A 338 -8.92 1.97 7.51
CA SER A 338 -9.58 3.26 7.34
C SER A 338 -10.95 3.05 6.69
N THR A 339 -12.01 3.57 7.32
CA THR A 339 -13.36 3.55 6.73
C THR A 339 -13.61 4.72 5.78
N SER A 340 -12.55 5.44 5.39
CA SER A 340 -12.68 6.61 4.52
C SER A 340 -13.39 6.24 3.22
N ARG A 341 -14.32 7.11 2.79
CA ARG A 341 -15.14 6.96 1.57
C ARG A 341 -16.06 5.73 1.51
N LEU A 342 -16.21 4.96 2.59
CA LEU A 342 -17.20 3.88 2.64
C LEU A 342 -18.63 4.43 2.75
N THR A 343 -19.54 3.81 2.02
CA THR A 343 -20.97 4.05 2.13
C THR A 343 -21.51 3.64 3.50
N SER A 344 -22.66 4.18 3.90
CA SER A 344 -23.29 3.86 5.19
C SER A 344 -23.69 2.38 5.30
N SER A 345 -23.99 1.69 4.19
CA SER A 345 -24.25 0.24 4.18
C SER A 345 -22.97 -0.58 4.40
N GLU A 346 -21.86 -0.17 3.79
CA GLU A 346 -20.57 -0.84 3.94
C GLU A 346 -20.03 -0.67 5.37
N ARG A 347 -20.13 0.54 5.94
CA ARG A 347 -19.77 0.80 7.34
C ARG A 347 -20.58 -0.04 8.32
N ARG A 348 -21.90 -0.16 8.12
CA ARG A 348 -22.74 -1.05 8.94
C ARG A 348 -22.30 -2.51 8.86
N SER A 349 -22.01 -3.00 7.65
CA SER A 349 -21.55 -4.37 7.43
C SER A 349 -20.20 -4.66 8.11
N LEU A 350 -19.29 -3.68 8.17
CA LEU A 350 -18.06 -3.80 8.97
C LEU A 350 -18.34 -3.79 10.47
N GLY A 351 -19.37 -3.06 10.91
CA GLY A 351 -19.79 -2.97 12.31
C GLY A 351 -20.11 -4.35 12.89
N ASP A 352 -20.74 -5.19 12.08
CA ASP A 352 -21.12 -6.56 12.45
C ASP A 352 -19.91 -7.47 12.76
N LEU A 353 -18.70 -7.11 12.31
CA LEU A 353 -17.49 -7.92 12.52
C LEU A 353 -16.90 -7.80 13.93
N GLN A 354 -17.51 -7.04 14.85
CA GLN A 354 -17.02 -6.82 16.23
C GLN A 354 -15.55 -6.37 16.29
N LEU A 355 -15.16 -5.48 15.37
CA LEU A 355 -13.84 -4.85 15.37
C LEU A 355 -13.75 -3.82 16.51
N SER A 356 -12.54 -3.44 16.88
CA SER A 356 -12.34 -2.26 17.73
C SER A 356 -12.60 -1.01 16.88
N TRP A 357 -13.64 -0.25 17.19
CA TRP A 357 -14.01 0.97 16.44
C TRP A 357 -13.50 2.22 17.13
N TRP A 358 -12.67 2.99 16.43
CA TRP A 358 -12.16 4.28 16.88
C TRP A 358 -12.76 5.38 16.02
N THR A 359 -13.70 6.12 16.60
CA THR A 359 -14.22 7.33 15.97
C THR A 359 -13.16 8.41 16.06
N LEU A 360 -12.82 9.05 14.93
CA LEU A 360 -11.80 10.09 14.87
C LEU A 360 -12.42 11.34 14.23
N PRO A 361 -12.23 12.54 14.81
CA PRO A 361 -12.84 13.75 14.30
C PRO A 361 -12.09 14.25 13.06
N ASP A 362 -12.72 15.03 12.18
CA ASP A 362 -11.97 15.67 11.09
C ASP A 362 -11.04 16.75 11.69
N PRO A 363 -9.70 16.73 11.45
CA PRO A 363 -8.78 17.70 12.04
C PRO A 363 -9.20 19.15 11.80
N ALA A 364 -9.72 19.47 10.61
CA ALA A 364 -10.19 20.81 10.30
C ALA A 364 -11.36 21.25 11.18
N GLN A 365 -12.30 20.35 11.49
CA GLN A 365 -13.41 20.65 12.39
C GLN A 365 -12.94 20.87 13.82
N GLU A 366 -11.97 20.10 14.31
CA GLU A 366 -11.43 20.33 15.66
C GLU A 366 -10.62 21.59 15.79
N ILE A 367 -9.81 21.91 14.79
CA ILE A 367 -9.04 23.15 14.80
C ILE A 367 -9.98 24.35 14.81
N GLU A 368 -11.05 24.32 14.01
CA GLU A 368 -12.07 25.37 14.07
C GLU A 368 -12.76 25.45 15.42
N ALA A 369 -13.08 24.32 16.05
CA ALA A 369 -13.69 24.31 17.38
C ALA A 369 -12.75 24.87 18.46
N ILE A 370 -11.45 24.52 18.41
CA ILE A 370 -10.41 25.04 19.31
C ILE A 370 -10.25 26.56 19.12
N LEU A 371 -10.22 27.01 17.87
CA LEU A 371 -10.15 28.44 17.55
C LEU A 371 -11.43 29.17 17.95
N ALA A 372 -12.61 28.56 17.76
CA ALA A 372 -13.88 29.18 18.14
C ALA A 372 -14.01 29.37 19.66
N GLN A 373 -13.47 28.44 20.45
CA GLN A 373 -13.40 28.59 21.91
C GLN A 373 -12.47 29.73 22.35
N SER A 374 -11.41 30.00 21.59
CA SER A 374 -10.38 31.00 21.95
C SER A 374 -10.67 32.39 21.38
N PHE A 375 -11.22 32.45 20.17
CA PHE A 375 -11.36 33.64 19.32
C PHE A 375 -12.81 33.89 18.84
N GLY A 376 -13.78 33.09 19.27
CA GLY A 376 -15.18 33.21 18.88
C GLY A 376 -15.45 32.85 17.41
N GLY A 377 -16.54 33.38 16.83
CA GLY A 377 -17.03 33.03 15.50
C GLY A 377 -16.08 33.31 14.32
N GLY A 378 -14.94 33.98 14.55
CA GLY A 378 -13.94 34.25 13.51
C GLY A 378 -12.81 33.23 13.40
N GLY A 379 -12.76 32.19 14.25
CA GLY A 379 -11.82 31.07 14.12
C GLY A 379 -11.78 30.42 12.72
N PRO A 380 -12.94 30.15 12.07
CA PRO A 380 -12.98 29.63 10.71
C PRO A 380 -12.34 30.56 9.65
N ARG A 381 -12.38 31.89 9.85
CA ARG A 381 -11.75 32.84 8.93
C ARG A 381 -10.23 32.73 8.96
N LEU A 382 -9.64 32.58 10.15
CA LEU A 382 -8.20 32.39 10.32
C LEU A 382 -7.72 31.08 9.69
N LEU A 383 -8.47 30.00 9.88
CA LEU A 383 -8.14 28.73 9.24
C LEU A 383 -8.27 28.82 7.71
N ALA A 384 -9.29 29.51 7.20
CA ALA A 384 -9.46 29.73 5.77
C ALA A 384 -8.31 30.58 5.18
N ALA A 385 -7.85 31.61 5.88
CA ALA A 385 -6.72 32.44 5.46
C ALA A 385 -5.42 31.62 5.39
N PHE A 386 -5.15 30.77 6.39
CA PHE A 386 -4.04 29.83 6.36
C PHE A 386 -4.13 28.83 5.19
N CYS A 387 -5.31 28.26 4.97
CA CYS A 387 -5.53 27.33 3.86
C CYS A 387 -5.25 28.00 2.51
N ARG A 388 -5.70 29.24 2.31
CA ARG A 388 -5.41 30.02 1.10
C ARG A 388 -3.91 30.30 0.94
N SER A 389 -3.22 30.75 1.99
CA SER A 389 -1.79 31.10 1.91
C SER A 389 -0.90 29.90 1.62
N HIS A 390 -1.30 28.70 2.05
CA HIS A 390 -0.55 27.45 1.82
C HIS A 390 -1.08 26.62 0.63
N GLY A 391 -2.03 27.15 -0.15
CA GLY A 391 -2.63 26.42 -1.27
C GLY A 391 -3.36 25.12 -0.87
N LEU A 392 -3.74 25.00 0.40
CA LEU A 392 -4.39 23.81 0.97
C LEU A 392 -5.90 23.94 0.87
N ARG A 393 -6.58 22.83 0.56
CA ARG A 393 -8.01 22.73 0.80
C ARG A 393 -8.24 22.39 2.27
N ARG A 394 -9.34 22.91 2.84
CA ARG A 394 -9.76 22.59 4.22
C ARG A 394 -9.76 21.08 4.51
N GLU A 395 -10.25 20.31 3.56
CA GLU A 395 -10.33 18.86 3.58
C GLU A 395 -8.97 18.13 3.55
N ASP A 396 -7.90 18.77 3.10
CA ASP A 396 -6.54 18.21 3.04
C ASP A 396 -5.74 18.52 4.31
N LEU A 397 -6.29 19.32 5.22
CA LEU A 397 -5.65 19.69 6.48
C LEU A 397 -5.49 18.47 7.39
N THR A 398 -4.26 18.18 7.83
CA THR A 398 -3.90 17.14 8.79
C THR A 398 -3.26 17.75 10.04
N THR A 399 -3.03 16.94 11.07
CA THR A 399 -2.29 17.33 12.28
C THR A 399 -0.82 17.68 11.98
N ASP A 400 -0.25 17.18 10.89
CA ASP A 400 1.12 17.49 10.46
C ASP A 400 1.29 18.99 10.11
N HIS A 401 0.22 19.69 9.75
CA HIS A 401 0.26 21.13 9.42
C HIS A 401 0.20 22.05 10.66
N MET A 402 0.03 21.51 11.88
CA MET A 402 -0.15 22.33 13.08
C MET A 402 1.03 23.25 13.41
N PRO A 403 2.31 22.82 13.29
CA PRO A 403 3.44 23.72 13.51
C PRO A 403 3.43 24.92 12.56
N ALA A 404 3.11 24.71 11.27
CA ALA A 404 3.01 25.78 10.28
C ALA A 404 1.83 26.71 10.55
N PHE A 405 0.68 26.15 10.96
CA PHE A 405 -0.49 26.95 11.33
C PHE A 405 -0.22 27.84 12.55
N ILE A 406 0.44 27.31 13.58
CA ILE A 406 0.83 28.09 14.77
C ILE A 406 1.80 29.22 14.39
N ALA A 407 2.78 28.93 13.51
CA ALA A 407 3.70 29.96 13.03
C ALA A 407 2.96 31.07 12.25
N PHE A 408 2.00 30.71 11.40
CA PHE A 408 1.13 31.67 10.69
C PHE A 408 0.34 32.55 11.66
N LEU A 409 -0.25 31.96 12.71
CA LEU A 409 -0.98 32.74 13.72
C LEU A 409 -0.05 33.70 14.50
N GLN A 410 1.17 33.26 14.82
CA GLN A 410 2.18 34.10 15.48
C GLN A 410 2.64 35.26 14.59
N GLU A 411 2.80 35.03 13.29
CA GLU A 411 3.15 36.07 12.31
C GLU A 411 2.02 37.10 12.13
N ALA A 412 0.78 36.63 11.96
CA ALA A 412 -0.41 37.49 11.90
C ALA A 412 -0.55 38.36 13.16
N PHE A 413 -0.24 37.78 14.32
CA PHE A 413 -0.29 38.49 15.59
C PHE A 413 0.84 39.52 15.75
N ALA A 414 2.05 39.19 15.30
CA ALA A 414 3.17 40.13 15.31
C ALA A 414 2.85 41.38 14.47
N GLU A 415 2.19 41.22 13.32
CA GLU A 415 1.73 42.34 12.50
C GLU A 415 0.69 43.21 13.22
N LEU A 416 -0.20 42.62 14.02
CA LEU A 416 -1.15 43.39 14.85
C LEU A 416 -0.54 44.11 16.01
N SER A 417 0.47 43.52 16.66
CA SER A 417 1.10 44.11 17.84
C SER A 417 1.77 45.47 17.53
N GLY A 418 2.07 45.74 16.26
CA GLY A 418 2.51 47.05 15.77
C GLY A 418 1.40 48.11 15.70
N VAL A 419 0.13 47.69 15.71
CA VAL A 419 -1.07 48.55 15.58
C VAL A 419 -1.84 48.66 16.90
N VAL A 420 -1.93 47.57 17.67
CA VAL A 420 -2.67 47.50 18.95
C VAL A 420 -1.70 47.53 20.12
N ALA A 421 -1.49 48.70 20.72
CA ALA A 421 -0.58 48.88 21.86
C ALA A 421 -1.29 48.76 23.23
N GLY A 422 -0.56 48.25 24.23
CA GLY A 422 -0.99 48.24 25.64
C GLY A 422 -1.57 46.92 26.15
N THR A 423 -2.52 46.99 27.10
CA THR A 423 -3.08 45.82 27.82
C THR A 423 -3.89 44.88 26.92
N ALA A 424 -4.46 45.38 25.83
CA ALA A 424 -5.22 44.60 24.87
C ALA A 424 -4.34 43.66 24.03
N GLY A 425 -3.20 44.17 23.53
CA GLY A 425 -2.20 43.35 22.84
C GLY A 425 -1.65 42.23 23.73
N HIS A 426 -1.40 42.52 25.02
CA HIS A 426 -0.96 41.49 25.97
C HIS A 426 -2.06 40.43 26.24
N GLY A 427 -3.33 40.84 26.34
CA GLY A 427 -4.46 39.92 26.50
C GLY A 427 -4.62 38.97 25.32
N LEU A 428 -4.52 39.50 24.09
CA LEU A 428 -4.58 38.68 22.87
C LEU A 428 -3.37 37.75 22.72
N GLN A 429 -2.17 38.21 23.09
CA GLN A 429 -0.98 37.35 23.09
C GLN A 429 -1.15 36.16 24.03
N THR A 430 -1.70 36.41 25.22
CA THR A 430 -1.98 35.36 26.21
C THR A 430 -3.01 34.36 25.68
N GLN A 431 -4.04 34.84 24.97
CA GLN A 431 -5.03 33.97 24.31
C GLN A 431 -4.43 33.15 23.18
N LEU A 432 -3.55 33.74 22.36
CA LEU A 432 -2.83 33.04 21.30
C LEU A 432 -1.92 31.95 21.87
N GLU A 433 -1.18 32.23 22.94
CA GLU A 433 -0.31 31.25 23.59
C GLU A 433 -1.11 30.08 24.17
N ALA A 434 -2.26 30.36 24.78
CA ALA A 434 -3.19 29.34 25.26
C ALA A 434 -3.76 28.49 24.11
N ALA A 435 -4.25 29.13 23.04
CA ALA A 435 -4.77 28.45 21.85
C ALA A 435 -3.68 27.59 21.17
N ALA A 436 -2.47 28.14 21.01
CA ALA A 436 -1.33 27.42 20.47
C ALA A 436 -0.93 26.24 21.36
N GLY A 437 -1.02 26.37 22.69
CA GLY A 437 -0.83 25.28 23.64
C GLY A 437 -1.81 24.12 23.40
N VAL A 438 -3.10 24.43 23.22
CA VAL A 438 -4.14 23.43 22.92
C VAL A 438 -3.93 22.81 21.54
N LEU A 439 -3.58 23.61 20.53
CA LEU A 439 -3.30 23.11 19.17
C LEU A 439 -2.08 22.19 19.13
N ARG A 440 -1.00 22.48 19.89
CA ARG A 440 0.15 21.58 20.05
C ARG A 440 -0.25 20.28 20.74
N ALA A 441 -0.98 20.38 21.86
CA ALA A 441 -1.47 19.21 22.56
C ALA A 441 -2.36 18.32 21.67
N PHE A 442 -3.19 18.92 20.80
CA PHE A 442 -3.97 18.19 19.82
C PHE A 442 -3.11 17.54 18.74
N ALA A 443 -2.07 18.23 18.26
CA ALA A 443 -1.13 17.69 17.26
C ALA A 443 -0.31 16.51 17.79
N ASP A 444 0.06 16.56 19.08
CA ASP A 444 0.89 15.54 19.74
C ASP A 444 0.08 14.31 20.18
N GLN A 445 -1.25 14.41 20.26
CA GLN A 445 -2.13 13.30 20.63
C GLN A 445 -2.09 12.18 19.59
N GLY A 446 -1.78 10.96 20.06
CA GLY A 446 -1.87 9.76 19.22
C GLY A 446 -3.32 9.39 18.88
N ALA A 447 -3.52 8.58 17.84
CA ALA A 447 -4.86 8.13 17.42
C ALA A 447 -5.67 7.46 18.57
N THR A 448 -4.99 6.79 19.49
CA THR A 448 -5.58 6.20 20.71
C THR A 448 -6.17 7.25 21.66
N GLU A 449 -5.48 8.38 21.84
CA GLU A 449 -5.88 9.47 22.73
C GLU A 449 -6.99 10.29 22.09
N VAL A 450 -6.86 10.60 20.79
CA VAL A 450 -7.90 11.28 20.01
C VAL A 450 -9.22 10.49 20.03
N ALA A 451 -9.15 9.17 19.87
CA ALA A 451 -10.34 8.31 19.91
C ALA A 451 -11.01 8.25 21.30
N ARG A 452 -10.26 8.44 22.38
CA ARG A 452 -10.77 8.47 23.77
C ARG A 452 -11.22 9.86 24.22
N GLY A 453 -10.75 10.91 23.54
CA GLY A 453 -10.94 12.30 23.94
C GLY A 453 -12.40 12.78 23.88
N LYS A 454 -12.73 13.74 24.74
CA LYS A 454 -13.93 14.58 24.57
C LYS A 454 -13.57 15.69 23.60
N TRP A 455 -14.14 15.64 22.40
CA TRP A 455 -13.80 16.60 21.35
C TRP A 455 -14.45 17.96 21.58
N PRO A 456 -13.69 19.06 21.42
CA PRO A 456 -14.26 20.40 21.37
C PRO A 456 -15.44 20.52 20.40
N SER A 457 -15.36 19.90 19.21
CA SER A 457 -16.43 19.91 18.20
C SER A 457 -17.75 19.26 18.66
N ARG A 458 -17.70 18.28 19.57
CA ARG A 458 -18.90 17.64 20.13
C ARG A 458 -19.58 18.52 21.19
N THR A 459 -18.84 19.46 21.76
CA THR A 459 -19.31 20.30 22.86
C THR A 459 -19.85 21.64 22.35
N SER A 460 -19.30 22.17 21.26
CA SER A 460 -19.70 23.45 20.67
C SER A 460 -21.13 23.47 20.09
N SER A 461 -21.75 22.31 19.85
CA SER A 461 -23.14 22.22 19.39
C SER A 461 -24.19 22.40 20.51
N GLN A 462 -23.79 22.40 21.79
CA GLN A 462 -24.72 22.48 22.92
C GLN A 462 -24.79 23.84 23.61
N THR A 463 -23.93 24.80 23.26
CA THR A 463 -23.97 26.17 23.80
C THR A 463 -24.38 27.16 22.72
N GLU A 464 -25.68 27.17 22.37
CA GLU A 464 -26.36 28.45 22.10
C GLU A 464 -26.45 29.21 23.42
N THR A 465 -25.32 29.74 23.89
CA THR A 465 -25.35 30.73 24.97
C THR A 465 -25.85 32.04 24.38
N GLU A 466 -27.09 32.37 24.75
CA GLU A 466 -27.73 33.68 24.71
C GLU A 466 -26.71 34.83 24.60
N LEU A 467 -26.80 35.55 23.48
CA LEU A 467 -26.05 36.77 23.17
C LEU A 467 -26.39 37.87 24.18
N LEU A 468 -25.64 37.92 25.28
CA LEU A 468 -25.51 39.11 26.12
C LEU A 468 -24.12 39.71 25.86
N VAL A 469 -24.01 40.49 24.78
CA VAL A 469 -22.80 41.23 24.45
C VAL A 469 -22.58 42.31 25.50
N THR A 470 -21.55 42.15 26.32
CA THR A 470 -21.13 43.18 27.27
C THR A 470 -20.21 44.20 26.57
N ALA A 471 -20.16 45.44 27.05
CA ALA A 471 -19.36 46.51 26.43
C ALA A 471 -17.85 46.21 26.33
N ALA A 472 -17.34 45.25 27.13
CA ALA A 472 -15.97 44.74 27.02
C ALA A 472 -15.75 43.78 25.82
N GLU A 473 -16.81 43.13 25.32
CA GLU A 473 -16.79 42.30 24.10
C GLU A 473 -16.91 43.13 22.83
N TYR A 474 -17.49 44.33 22.90
CA TYR A 474 -17.55 45.27 21.78
C TYR A 474 -16.16 45.78 21.37
N TRP A 475 -15.26 46.02 22.33
CA TRP A 475 -13.86 46.37 22.07
C TRP A 475 -13.05 45.20 21.49
N LYS A 476 -13.33 43.95 21.91
CA LYS A 476 -12.76 42.74 21.29
C LYS A 476 -13.13 42.60 19.81
N GLY A 477 -14.29 43.10 19.39
CA GLY A 477 -14.74 43.02 18.00
C GLY A 477 -13.81 43.72 17.01
N LYS A 478 -13.33 44.92 17.34
CA LYS A 478 -12.48 45.72 16.44
C LYS A 478 -11.06 45.16 16.33
N GLU A 479 -10.47 44.74 17.45
CA GLU A 479 -9.14 44.13 17.48
C GLU A 479 -9.14 42.76 16.77
N MET A 480 -10.22 41.98 16.90
CA MET A 480 -10.40 40.73 16.17
C MET A 480 -10.62 40.96 14.68
N GLU A 481 -11.35 42.01 14.28
CA GLU A 481 -11.47 42.40 12.86
C GLU A 481 -10.12 42.83 12.26
N GLU A 482 -9.31 43.57 13.00
CA GLU A 482 -7.95 43.92 12.60
C GLU A 482 -7.07 42.66 12.48
N LEU A 483 -7.27 41.67 13.36
CA LEU A 483 -6.62 40.36 13.29
C LEU A 483 -7.03 39.54 12.07
N PHE A 484 -8.31 39.57 11.72
CA PHE A 484 -8.77 38.95 10.48
C PHE A 484 -8.25 39.70 9.25
N ALA A 485 -8.19 41.04 9.30
CA ALA A 485 -7.63 41.84 8.22
C ALA A 485 -6.13 41.58 8.01
N ALA A 486 -5.33 41.45 9.08
CA ALA A 486 -3.92 41.10 8.97
C ALA A 486 -3.73 39.67 8.44
N ALA A 487 -4.53 38.70 8.91
CA ALA A 487 -4.51 37.34 8.39
C ALA A 487 -4.91 37.28 6.90
N ASP A 488 -5.90 38.06 6.49
CA ASP A 488 -6.33 38.18 5.09
C ASP A 488 -5.25 38.87 4.24
N GLN A 489 -4.59 39.92 4.74
CA GLN A 489 -3.44 40.56 4.09
C GLN A 489 -2.25 39.61 3.93
N LEU A 490 -1.97 38.77 4.92
CA LEU A 490 -0.98 37.70 4.80
C LEU A 490 -1.38 36.65 3.74
N SER A 491 -2.69 36.41 3.56
CA SER A 491 -3.22 35.54 2.51
C SER A 491 -3.21 36.18 1.11
N GLU A 492 -3.34 37.51 1.04
CA GLU A 492 -3.35 38.31 -0.19
C GLU A 492 -1.95 38.73 -0.65
N ARG A 493 -0.92 38.57 0.19
CA ARG A 493 0.47 38.72 -0.24
C ARG A 493 0.77 37.67 -1.30
N GLU A 494 0.79 38.12 -2.56
CA GLU A 494 1.32 37.36 -3.69
C GLU A 494 2.59 36.62 -3.25
N PRO A 495 2.66 35.29 -3.44
CA PRO A 495 3.78 34.49 -2.97
C PRO A 495 5.08 35.10 -3.52
N LEU A 496 6.10 35.20 -2.66
CA LEU A 496 7.38 35.84 -3.00
C LEU A 496 8.00 35.29 -4.29
N PHE A 497 7.69 34.03 -4.60
CA PHE A 497 8.05 33.40 -5.87
C PHE A 497 7.41 34.06 -7.11
N GLU A 498 6.11 34.40 -7.07
CA GLU A 498 5.44 35.06 -8.21
C GLU A 498 5.93 36.49 -8.40
N LYS A 499 6.22 37.21 -7.30
CA LYS A 499 6.85 38.55 -7.38
C LYS A 499 8.26 38.48 -7.97
N ALA A 500 9.07 37.53 -7.53
CA ALA A 500 10.40 37.31 -8.10
C ALA A 500 10.31 36.86 -9.57
N LYS A 501 9.36 35.97 -9.90
CA LYS A 501 9.13 35.50 -11.26
C LYS A 501 8.76 36.64 -12.19
N ALA A 502 7.89 37.55 -11.77
CA ALA A 502 7.56 38.75 -12.55
C ALA A 502 8.80 39.59 -12.87
N VAL A 503 9.68 39.81 -11.89
CA VAL A 503 10.95 40.54 -12.11
C VAL A 503 11.89 39.82 -13.07
N PHE A 504 12.08 38.51 -12.91
CA PHE A 504 12.95 37.72 -13.78
C PHE A 504 12.39 37.62 -15.21
N VAL A 505 11.08 37.45 -15.37
CA VAL A 505 10.43 37.37 -16.69
C VAL A 505 10.42 38.72 -17.39
N GLU A 506 10.21 39.83 -16.68
CA GLU A 506 10.27 41.17 -17.28
C GLU A 506 11.67 41.51 -17.81
N GLN A 507 12.73 41.05 -17.12
CA GLN A 507 14.11 41.39 -17.49
C GLN A 507 14.76 40.39 -18.46
N LEU A 508 14.38 39.10 -18.41
CA LEU A 508 15.00 38.03 -19.19
C LEU A 508 14.03 37.31 -20.15
N GLY A 509 12.76 37.73 -20.23
CA GLY A 509 11.72 37.07 -21.01
C GLY A 509 11.35 35.70 -20.45
N ASP A 510 10.86 34.80 -21.31
CA ASP A 510 10.39 33.45 -20.93
C ASP A 510 11.47 32.59 -20.25
N ALA A 511 12.75 32.90 -20.46
CA ALA A 511 13.88 32.24 -19.81
C ALA A 511 14.08 32.66 -18.33
N GLY A 512 13.45 33.75 -17.89
CA GLY A 512 13.56 34.23 -16.51
C GLY A 512 13.00 33.27 -15.48
N GLU A 513 11.89 32.61 -15.79
CA GLU A 513 11.25 31.65 -14.89
C GLU A 513 12.11 30.38 -14.68
N SER A 514 12.73 29.88 -15.75
CA SER A 514 13.59 28.68 -15.66
C SER A 514 14.86 28.96 -14.85
N LEU A 515 15.41 30.17 -14.97
CA LEU A 515 16.58 30.60 -14.21
C LEU A 515 16.26 30.79 -12.72
N LEU A 516 15.12 31.39 -12.39
CA LEU A 516 14.63 31.49 -11.01
C LEU A 516 14.42 30.11 -10.37
N ARG A 517 13.81 29.16 -11.10
CA ARG A 517 13.64 27.77 -10.63
C ARG A 517 14.97 27.04 -10.45
N ALA A 518 15.96 27.30 -11.31
CA ALA A 518 17.29 26.74 -11.16
C ALA A 518 18.00 27.26 -9.89
N GLN A 519 17.86 28.56 -9.58
CA GLN A 519 18.40 29.13 -8.34
C GLN A 519 17.73 28.56 -7.08
N LEU A 520 16.40 28.37 -7.13
CA LEU A 520 15.65 27.71 -6.07
C LEU A 520 16.11 26.26 -5.83
N ALA A 521 16.30 25.49 -6.91
CA ALA A 521 16.81 24.13 -6.83
C ALA A 521 18.22 24.09 -6.20
N ARG A 522 19.08 25.07 -6.52
CA ARG A 522 20.42 25.22 -5.93
C ARG A 522 20.41 25.65 -4.47
N LEU A 523 19.31 26.23 -3.98
CA LEU A 523 19.09 26.53 -2.56
C LEU A 523 18.43 25.36 -1.82
N GLY A 524 18.02 24.30 -2.53
CA GLY A 524 17.31 23.16 -1.94
C GLY A 524 15.92 23.51 -1.44
N LYS A 525 15.33 24.60 -1.94
CA LYS A 525 14.04 25.13 -1.47
C LYS A 525 12.95 25.01 -2.51
N ARG A 526 11.71 24.83 -2.04
CA ARG A 526 10.53 24.88 -2.90
C ARG A 526 10.05 26.32 -3.05
N PRO A 527 9.30 26.66 -4.12
CA PRO A 527 8.71 27.99 -4.30
C PRO A 527 7.90 28.47 -3.08
N GLU A 528 7.26 27.52 -2.38
CA GLU A 528 6.44 27.74 -1.18
C GLU A 528 7.27 28.08 0.07
N ASP A 529 8.55 27.68 0.11
CA ASP A 529 9.46 27.82 1.27
C ASP A 529 10.39 29.05 1.15
N LEU A 530 10.13 29.91 0.17
CA LEU A 530 10.97 31.06 -0.17
C LEU A 530 10.77 32.17 0.85
N ASN A 531 11.84 32.58 1.53
CA ASN A 531 11.82 33.71 2.46
C ASN A 531 12.57 34.92 1.89
N ARG A 532 12.42 36.11 2.50
CA ARG A 532 13.01 37.36 1.99
C ARG A 532 14.55 37.33 1.97
N ALA A 533 15.18 36.64 2.92
CA ALA A 533 16.63 36.46 2.93
C ALA A 533 17.13 35.61 1.77
N ASP A 534 16.33 34.64 1.32
CA ASP A 534 16.64 33.85 0.14
C ASP A 534 16.50 34.65 -1.15
N LEU A 535 15.58 35.63 -1.23
CA LEU A 535 15.49 36.53 -2.40
C LEU A 535 16.77 37.34 -2.60
N ALA A 536 17.38 37.86 -1.52
CA ALA A 536 18.67 38.53 -1.59
C ALA A 536 19.79 37.58 -2.06
N ARG A 537 19.81 36.34 -1.55
CA ARG A 537 20.77 35.32 -2.01
C ARG A 537 20.56 34.90 -3.46
N ILE A 538 19.31 34.86 -3.93
CA ILE A 538 18.96 34.59 -5.33
C ILE A 538 19.42 35.76 -6.20
N ALA A 539 19.24 37.01 -5.76
CA ALA A 539 19.73 38.20 -6.47
C ALA A 539 21.26 38.17 -6.62
N ASP A 540 21.99 37.90 -5.53
CA ASP A 540 23.45 37.80 -5.53
C ASP A 540 23.94 36.66 -6.44
N ARG A 541 23.34 35.46 -6.34
CA ARG A 541 23.74 34.32 -7.16
C ARG A 541 23.39 34.49 -8.63
N ALA A 542 22.20 35.01 -8.92
CA ALA A 542 21.80 35.32 -10.29
C ALA A 542 22.74 36.34 -10.92
N SER A 543 23.22 37.33 -10.15
CA SER A 543 24.21 38.30 -10.64
C SER A 543 25.54 37.65 -11.03
N ILE A 544 25.99 36.65 -10.26
CA ILE A 544 27.22 35.90 -10.53
C ILE A 544 27.06 34.99 -11.75
N ASP A 545 25.96 34.22 -11.81
CA ASP A 545 25.70 33.29 -12.91
C ASP A 545 25.47 34.03 -14.24
N LEU A 546 24.64 35.08 -14.24
CA LEU A 546 24.41 35.92 -15.42
C LEU A 546 25.65 36.76 -15.79
N GLY A 547 26.45 37.16 -14.79
CA GLY A 547 27.73 37.82 -15.00
C GLY A 547 28.72 36.91 -15.75
N SER A 548 28.81 35.64 -15.36
CA SER A 548 29.64 34.65 -16.04
C SER A 548 29.19 34.39 -17.48
N LEU A 549 27.88 34.46 -17.76
CA LEU A 549 27.34 34.38 -19.12
C LEU A 549 27.70 35.63 -19.94
N SER A 550 27.68 36.82 -19.34
CA SER A 550 28.08 38.06 -20.00
C SER A 550 29.56 38.05 -20.43
N ASP A 551 30.42 37.35 -19.69
CA ASP A 551 31.85 37.27 -20.01
C ASP A 551 32.12 36.48 -21.30
N VAL A 552 31.23 35.53 -21.63
CA VAL A 552 31.31 34.65 -22.82
C VAL A 552 30.78 35.31 -24.09
N VAL A 553 30.05 36.44 -24.00
CA VAL A 553 29.41 37.09 -25.15
C VAL A 553 30.35 38.11 -25.80
N ASP A 554 30.96 37.81 -26.95
CA ASP A 554 31.98 38.70 -27.56
C ASP A 554 31.48 40.06 -28.11
N ILE A 555 30.17 40.34 -28.01
CA ILE A 555 29.54 41.57 -28.52
C ILE A 555 29.45 42.62 -27.40
N PRO A 556 30.15 43.77 -27.49
CA PRO A 556 30.21 44.77 -26.42
C PRO A 556 28.84 45.35 -26.02
N GLU A 557 27.98 45.61 -27.01
CA GLU A 557 26.64 46.16 -26.81
C GLU A 557 25.74 45.20 -26.03
N GLU A 558 25.85 43.90 -26.31
CA GLU A 558 25.06 42.87 -25.64
C GLU A 558 25.60 42.59 -24.22
N LYS A 559 26.92 42.70 -24.00
CA LYS A 559 27.50 42.65 -22.63
C LYS A 559 26.94 43.77 -21.75
N ASP A 560 26.88 44.98 -22.27
CA ASP A 560 26.36 46.13 -21.51
C ASP A 560 24.85 46.03 -21.27
N ARG A 561 24.10 45.47 -22.22
CA ARG A 561 22.67 45.16 -22.04
C ARG A 561 22.44 44.15 -20.92
N ILE A 562 23.18 43.04 -20.91
CA ILE A 562 23.08 42.00 -19.90
C ILE A 562 23.47 42.54 -18.52
N ARG A 563 24.54 43.34 -18.41
CA ARG A 563 24.92 43.99 -17.13
C ARG A 563 23.83 44.90 -16.58
N LYS A 564 23.16 45.68 -17.43
CA LYS A 564 22.03 46.53 -17.02
C LYS A 564 20.83 45.70 -16.56
N GLN A 565 20.55 44.58 -17.22
CA GLN A 565 19.50 43.65 -16.81
C GLN A 565 19.80 43.00 -15.46
N ILE A 566 21.05 42.58 -15.22
CA ILE A 566 21.50 42.03 -13.93
C ILE A 566 21.31 43.04 -12.80
N GLU A 567 21.76 44.27 -13.00
CA GLU A 567 21.64 45.32 -11.98
C GLU A 567 20.16 45.69 -11.73
N SER A 568 19.34 45.70 -12.77
CA SER A 568 17.88 45.91 -12.68
C SER A 568 17.18 44.80 -11.89
N ILE A 569 17.53 43.53 -12.12
CA ILE A 569 17.01 42.39 -11.34
C ILE A 569 17.40 42.54 -9.88
N ARG A 570 18.67 42.85 -9.59
CA ARG A 570 19.17 43.00 -8.23
C ARG A 570 18.42 44.11 -7.49
N GLN A 571 18.35 45.31 -8.06
CA GLN A 571 17.67 46.46 -7.45
C GLN A 571 16.18 46.19 -7.23
N ARG A 572 15.49 45.55 -8.18
CA ARG A 572 14.05 45.25 -8.03
C ARG A 572 13.78 44.16 -7.01
N LEU A 573 14.65 43.17 -6.88
CA LEU A 573 14.55 42.15 -5.82
C LEU A 573 14.88 42.75 -4.44
N GLU A 574 15.85 43.66 -4.35
CA GLU A 574 16.14 44.43 -3.13
C GLU A 574 14.95 45.29 -2.72
N LEU A 575 14.28 45.96 -3.67
CA LEU A 575 13.06 46.72 -3.39
C LEU A 575 11.92 45.82 -2.88
N ILE A 576 11.80 44.58 -3.36
CA ILE A 576 10.82 43.61 -2.82
C ILE A 576 11.18 43.20 -1.39
N VAL A 577 12.49 43.14 -1.06
CA VAL A 577 12.97 42.86 0.30
C VAL A 577 12.71 44.05 1.24
N GLU A 578 12.81 45.29 0.74
CA GLU A 578 12.69 46.53 1.51
C GLU A 578 11.25 47.09 1.67
N ALA A 579 10.33 46.79 0.74
CA ALA A 579 9.00 47.40 0.67
C ALA A 579 8.01 47.09 1.82
N ASN A 580 8.47 46.54 2.95
CA ASN A 580 7.67 46.33 4.17
C ASN A 580 8.59 46.33 5.41
N ARG A 581 9.38 47.38 5.57
CA ARG A 581 10.14 47.66 6.80
C ARG A 581 9.41 48.66 7.69
#